data_AF-A0A0Q9QIZ1-F1
#
_entry.id   AF-A0A0Q9QIZ1-F1
#
_cell.length_a   1.000
_cell.length_b   1.000
_cell.length_c   1.000
_cell.angle_alpha   90.00
_cell.angle_beta   90.00
_cell.angle_gamma   90.00
#
_symmetry.space_group_name_H-M   'P 1'
#
loop_
_entity.id
_entity.type
_entity.pdbx_description
1 polymer ?
#
loop_
_entity_poly.entity_id
_entity_poly.type
_entity_poly.pdbx_seq_one_letter_code
_entity_poly.pdbx_strand_id
1 'polypeptide(L)'
;MTPDEAPSGTSRPLEGYRVGVTAARKVDEQIALLERRGAHVEWAPSLSQDPNQVDDAELRAASERLLSEPVDIFVATTGIGMRTWFDATEAWGLHDALVDAIGAAEVLARGPKSVGALRRRGIRELWSPGSECFEDVLAHLRGRDLRGRRIVVQEHGQSLSMVAHALQRQGARVEVVTVYRVQSAEDPEPMFRMVDLIADRELDAVTFTSAPAVAALMEAAGVTGRRDEVIAACQADVIAACVGPVTAAAFEMWGVPSITPERSRLAAMIKLLETELPSRKNGLSLEVADHTLLMHGDLVLVDGVEVHLSPAPLAVLHALVVNPGHVVSRSELLAALPSGTAGSEHAVEMAVARLRAALGTRVVQTVVKRGYRLAVGS
;
A
#
# COMPACT_ATOMS: atom_id res chain seq x y z
N MET A 1 28.37 -5.50 49.18
CA MET A 1 28.13 -6.48 48.11
C MET A 1 26.63 -6.48 47.87
N THR A 2 26.16 -5.49 47.11
CA THR A 2 24.77 -5.39 46.65
C THR A 2 24.59 -6.40 45.52
N PRO A 3 23.51 -7.20 45.51
CA PRO A 3 23.27 -8.11 44.41
C PRO A 3 22.89 -7.31 43.18
N ASP A 4 23.65 -7.58 42.13
CA ASP A 4 23.47 -7.28 40.72
C ASP A 4 21.98 -7.33 40.30
N GLU A 5 21.43 -6.18 39.91
CA GLU A 5 20.13 -6.11 39.21
C GLU A 5 20.33 -6.71 37.81
N ALA A 6 19.75 -7.89 37.59
CA ALA A 6 19.65 -8.50 36.28
C ALA A 6 18.94 -7.54 35.30
N PRO A 7 19.38 -7.43 34.04
CA PRO A 7 18.73 -6.57 33.06
C PRO A 7 17.28 -6.99 32.87
N SER A 8 16.36 -6.05 33.13
CA SER A 8 14.91 -6.20 32.94
C SER A 8 14.59 -6.66 31.52
N GLY A 9 13.68 -7.64 31.43
CA GLY A 9 13.35 -8.40 30.22
C GLY A 9 13.11 -7.57 28.96
N THR A 10 13.44 -8.18 27.82
CA THR A 10 13.23 -7.64 26.47
C THR A 10 11.76 -7.28 26.27
N SER A 11 11.45 -5.98 26.32
CA SER A 11 10.12 -5.47 25.96
C SER A 11 9.77 -5.92 24.55
N ARG A 12 8.53 -6.36 24.35
CA ARG A 12 8.08 -6.84 23.04
C ARG A 12 7.98 -5.63 22.11
N PRO A 13 8.36 -5.74 20.82
CA PRO A 13 8.58 -4.58 19.96
C PRO A 13 7.34 -3.71 19.71
N LEU A 14 6.15 -4.28 19.88
CA LEU A 14 4.86 -3.59 19.74
C LEU A 14 4.10 -3.49 21.07
N GLU A 15 4.79 -3.62 22.21
CA GLU A 15 4.19 -3.44 23.52
C GLU A 15 3.61 -2.04 23.70
N GLY A 16 2.34 -1.97 24.10
CA GLY A 16 1.63 -0.70 24.31
C GLY A 16 1.16 0.01 23.05
N TYR A 17 1.22 -0.63 21.87
CA TYR A 17 0.61 -0.14 20.63
C TYR A 17 -0.75 -0.79 20.40
N ARG A 18 -1.70 -0.02 19.85
CA ARG A 18 -3.03 -0.45 19.41
C ARG A 18 -3.08 -0.48 17.89
N VAL A 19 -3.37 -1.64 17.31
CA VAL A 19 -3.36 -1.86 15.86
C VAL A 19 -4.72 -2.34 15.38
N GLY A 20 -5.30 -1.60 14.43
CA GLY A 20 -6.49 -2.00 13.69
C GLY A 20 -6.20 -3.04 12.62
N VAL A 21 -7.03 -4.09 12.53
CA VAL A 21 -6.95 -5.13 11.51
C VAL A 21 -8.24 -5.16 10.71
N THR A 22 -8.12 -4.92 9.40
CA THR A 22 -9.27 -4.90 8.47
C THR A 22 -9.48 -6.21 7.71
N ALA A 23 -8.58 -7.19 7.89
CA ALA A 23 -8.59 -8.44 7.14
C ALA A 23 -9.78 -9.32 7.48
N ALA A 24 -10.42 -9.87 6.44
CA ALA A 24 -11.48 -10.89 6.57
C ALA A 24 -10.95 -12.33 6.53
N ARG A 25 -9.80 -12.55 5.86
CA ARG A 25 -9.18 -13.88 5.70
C ARG A 25 -7.83 -13.92 6.38
N LYS A 26 -7.47 -15.09 6.92
CA LYS A 26 -6.24 -15.29 7.70
C LYS A 26 -6.09 -14.30 8.85
N VAL A 27 -7.22 -13.82 9.38
CA VAL A 27 -7.24 -12.86 10.49
C VAL A 27 -6.52 -13.44 11.71
N ASP A 28 -6.76 -14.71 12.05
CA ASP A 28 -6.11 -15.36 13.19
C ASP A 28 -4.58 -15.37 13.06
N GLU A 29 -4.06 -15.58 11.85
CA GLU A 29 -2.62 -15.53 11.57
C GLU A 29 -2.08 -14.11 11.82
N GLN A 30 -2.81 -13.08 11.37
CA GLN A 30 -2.43 -11.69 11.50
C GLN A 30 -2.50 -11.20 12.96
N ILE A 31 -3.62 -11.44 13.63
CA ILE A 31 -3.83 -11.10 15.04
C ILE A 31 -2.73 -11.76 15.88
N ALA A 32 -2.53 -13.07 15.72
CA ALA A 32 -1.53 -13.79 16.50
C ALA A 32 -0.10 -13.29 16.23
N LEU A 33 0.22 -12.85 15.01
CA LEU A 33 1.53 -12.25 14.70
C LEU A 33 1.73 -10.91 15.41
N LEU A 34 0.70 -10.07 15.53
CA LEU A 34 0.73 -8.78 16.23
C LEU A 34 0.75 -8.95 17.75
N GLU A 35 -0.11 -9.80 18.31
CA GLU A 35 -0.19 -10.04 19.75
C GLU A 35 1.07 -10.69 20.32
N ARG A 36 1.71 -11.60 19.56
CA ARG A 36 3.03 -12.15 19.94
C ARG A 36 4.10 -11.07 20.09
N ARG A 37 3.94 -9.93 19.43
CA ARG A 37 4.82 -8.75 19.51
C ARG A 37 4.37 -7.73 20.55
N GLY A 38 3.29 -7.99 21.28
CA GLY A 38 2.80 -7.14 22.36
C GLY A 38 1.75 -6.10 21.97
N ALA A 39 1.31 -6.07 20.70
CA ALA A 39 0.27 -5.15 20.26
C ALA A 39 -1.10 -5.56 20.81
N HIS A 40 -1.93 -4.57 21.14
CA HIS A 40 -3.37 -4.73 21.31
C HIS A 40 -4.04 -4.63 19.95
N VAL A 41 -4.87 -5.61 19.60
CA VAL A 41 -5.49 -5.66 18.28
C VAL A 41 -6.97 -5.33 18.36
N GLU A 42 -7.40 -4.40 17.52
CA GLU A 42 -8.80 -4.10 17.26
C GLU A 42 -9.15 -4.69 15.90
N TRP A 43 -10.12 -5.60 15.85
CA TRP A 43 -10.50 -6.26 14.59
C TRP A 43 -11.82 -5.72 14.07
N ALA A 44 -11.82 -5.30 12.81
CA ALA A 44 -13.01 -4.86 12.10
C ALA A 44 -12.96 -5.43 10.67
N PRO A 45 -13.62 -6.56 10.39
CA PRO A 45 -13.59 -7.14 9.05
C PRO A 45 -14.16 -6.15 8.04
N SER A 46 -13.38 -5.83 7.02
CA SER A 46 -13.86 -4.94 5.95
C SER A 46 -14.78 -5.65 4.98
N LEU A 47 -14.60 -6.95 4.81
CA LEU A 47 -15.27 -7.79 3.82
C LEU A 47 -15.83 -9.05 4.51
N SER A 48 -16.79 -9.70 3.87
CA SER A 48 -17.25 -11.03 4.27
C SER A 48 -16.10 -12.06 4.19
N GLN A 49 -16.15 -13.06 5.08
CA GLN A 49 -15.19 -14.18 5.09
C GLN A 49 -15.31 -15.07 3.86
N ASP A 50 -16.47 -15.04 3.18
CA ASP A 50 -16.70 -15.68 1.88
C ASP A 50 -16.96 -14.62 0.78
N PRO A 51 -15.91 -13.97 0.26
CA PRO A 51 -16.05 -12.84 -0.64
C PRO A 51 -16.36 -13.22 -2.09
N ASN A 52 -16.52 -14.51 -2.43
CA ASN A 52 -16.64 -14.99 -3.81
C ASN A 52 -18.04 -15.51 -4.15
N GLN A 53 -19.09 -14.88 -3.62
CA GLN A 53 -20.45 -15.21 -4.03
C GLN A 53 -20.73 -14.62 -5.41
N VAL A 54 -20.98 -15.52 -6.36
CA VAL A 54 -21.52 -15.19 -7.67
C VAL A 54 -23.01 -14.90 -7.49
N ASP A 55 -23.45 -13.70 -7.84
CA ASP A 55 -24.87 -13.45 -8.04
C ASP A 55 -25.23 -14.01 -9.43
N ASP A 56 -25.65 -15.27 -9.47
CA ASP A 56 -25.96 -15.98 -10.71
C ASP A 56 -27.01 -15.24 -11.55
N ALA A 57 -27.96 -14.55 -10.93
CA ALA A 57 -28.99 -13.80 -11.64
C ALA A 57 -28.41 -12.54 -12.29
N GLU A 58 -27.59 -11.78 -11.56
CA GLU A 58 -26.90 -10.60 -12.11
C GLU A 58 -25.90 -10.97 -13.21
N LEU A 59 -25.10 -12.01 -12.98
CA LEU A 59 -24.09 -12.47 -13.92
C LEU A 59 -24.73 -13.04 -15.19
N ARG A 60 -25.85 -13.77 -15.06
CA ARG A 60 -26.64 -14.22 -16.22
C ARG A 60 -27.19 -13.04 -17.00
N ALA A 61 -27.82 -12.07 -16.33
CA ALA A 61 -28.35 -10.88 -16.99
C ALA A 61 -27.25 -10.07 -17.70
N ALA A 62 -26.05 -9.97 -17.11
CA ALA A 62 -24.89 -9.35 -17.74
C ALA A 62 -24.40 -10.14 -18.96
N SER A 63 -24.44 -11.47 -18.91
CA SER A 63 -24.10 -12.34 -20.04
C SER A 63 -25.08 -12.16 -21.20
N GLU A 64 -26.39 -12.15 -20.91
CA GLU A 64 -27.44 -11.94 -21.91
C GLU A 64 -27.35 -10.53 -22.54
N ARG A 65 -27.05 -9.49 -21.75
CA ARG A 65 -26.76 -8.14 -22.27
C ARG A 65 -25.52 -8.11 -23.15
N LEU A 66 -24.43 -8.78 -22.75
CA LEU A 66 -23.23 -8.91 -23.58
C LEU A 66 -23.60 -9.45 -24.96
N LEU A 67 -24.40 -10.51 -24.99
CA LEU A 67 -24.83 -11.21 -26.21
C LEU A 67 -25.87 -10.45 -27.06
N SER A 68 -26.51 -9.43 -26.51
CA SER A 68 -27.58 -8.69 -27.20
C SER A 68 -27.10 -7.80 -28.37
N GLU A 69 -25.83 -7.43 -28.39
CA GLU A 69 -25.21 -6.63 -29.45
C GLU A 69 -23.71 -7.02 -29.57
N PRO A 70 -23.04 -6.78 -30.71
CA PRO A 70 -21.61 -7.07 -30.84
C PRO A 70 -20.76 -6.27 -29.83
N VAL A 71 -19.63 -6.84 -29.40
CA VAL A 71 -18.64 -6.16 -28.54
C VAL A 71 -17.47 -5.70 -29.40
N ASP A 72 -17.10 -4.42 -29.34
CA ASP A 72 -15.94 -3.91 -30.08
C ASP A 72 -14.63 -4.30 -29.38
N ILE A 73 -14.57 -4.08 -28.06
CA ILE A 73 -13.39 -4.33 -27.23
C ILE A 73 -13.80 -5.10 -25.97
N PHE A 74 -13.12 -6.20 -25.69
CA PHE A 74 -13.30 -6.97 -24.47
C PHE A 74 -12.05 -6.90 -23.60
N VAL A 75 -12.18 -6.53 -22.33
CA VAL A 75 -11.07 -6.42 -21.38
C VAL A 75 -11.21 -7.45 -20.26
N ALA A 76 -10.32 -8.44 -20.24
CA ALA A 76 -10.23 -9.44 -19.18
C ALA A 76 -9.26 -9.01 -18.08
N THR A 77 -9.68 -9.03 -16.82
CA THR A 77 -8.83 -8.53 -15.71
C THR A 77 -8.17 -9.62 -14.89
N THR A 78 -8.87 -10.72 -14.61
CA THR A 78 -8.35 -11.80 -13.78
C THR A 78 -8.70 -13.17 -14.35
N GLY A 79 -7.79 -14.12 -14.18
CA GLY A 79 -8.06 -15.49 -14.62
C GLY A 79 -9.16 -16.18 -13.82
N ILE A 80 -9.33 -15.85 -12.54
CA ILE A 80 -10.37 -16.49 -11.71
C ILE A 80 -11.76 -16.01 -12.11
N GLY A 81 -11.96 -14.69 -12.28
CA GLY A 81 -13.23 -14.15 -12.75
C GLY A 81 -13.61 -14.69 -14.12
N MET A 82 -12.69 -14.73 -15.08
CA MET A 82 -12.98 -15.34 -16.38
C MET A 82 -13.39 -16.81 -16.29
N ARG A 83 -12.71 -17.63 -15.47
CA ARG A 83 -13.07 -19.05 -15.31
C ARG A 83 -14.45 -19.20 -14.69
N THR A 84 -14.68 -18.54 -13.56
CA THR A 84 -15.97 -18.58 -12.87
C THR A 84 -17.12 -18.15 -13.78
N TRP A 85 -16.91 -17.13 -14.61
CA TRP A 85 -17.92 -16.69 -15.56
C TRP A 85 -18.18 -17.72 -16.67
N PHE A 86 -17.12 -18.25 -17.28
CA PHE A 86 -17.28 -19.31 -18.29
C PHE A 86 -18.01 -20.53 -17.72
N ASP A 87 -17.61 -20.98 -16.53
CA ASP A 87 -18.21 -22.14 -15.87
C ASP A 87 -19.69 -21.88 -15.52
N ALA A 88 -20.04 -20.66 -15.07
CA ALA A 88 -21.43 -20.27 -14.83
C ALA A 88 -22.27 -20.28 -16.13
N THR A 89 -21.72 -19.80 -17.24
CA THR A 89 -22.42 -19.80 -18.53
C THR A 89 -22.63 -21.19 -19.14
N GLU A 90 -21.80 -22.19 -18.78
CA GLU A 90 -22.04 -23.59 -19.15
C GLU A 90 -23.37 -24.08 -18.55
N ALA A 91 -23.64 -23.76 -17.29
CA ALA A 91 -24.89 -24.12 -16.62
C ALA A 91 -26.14 -23.46 -17.25
N TRP A 92 -25.99 -22.31 -17.89
CA TRP A 92 -27.08 -21.59 -18.56
C TRP A 92 -27.19 -21.88 -20.06
N GLY A 93 -26.31 -22.71 -20.62
CA GLY A 93 -26.26 -22.97 -22.06
C GLY A 93 -25.85 -21.76 -22.90
N LEU A 94 -25.18 -20.76 -22.29
CA LEU A 94 -24.72 -19.54 -22.95
C LEU A 94 -23.22 -19.57 -23.29
N HIS A 95 -22.51 -20.64 -22.92
CA HIS A 95 -21.05 -20.74 -23.03
C HIS A 95 -20.52 -20.48 -24.44
N ASP A 96 -21.00 -21.25 -25.44
CA ASP A 96 -20.48 -21.15 -26.80
C ASP A 96 -20.75 -19.76 -27.39
N ALA A 97 -21.96 -19.24 -27.19
CA ALA A 97 -22.32 -17.89 -27.64
C ALA A 97 -21.43 -16.81 -26.99
N LEU A 98 -21.10 -16.96 -25.69
CA LEU A 98 -20.21 -16.04 -24.99
C LEU A 98 -18.79 -16.12 -25.53
N VAL A 99 -18.27 -17.33 -25.76
CA VAL A 99 -16.93 -17.54 -26.33
C VAL A 99 -16.83 -16.93 -27.74
N ASP A 100 -17.84 -17.16 -28.58
CA ASP A 100 -17.89 -16.60 -29.94
C ASP A 100 -17.97 -15.06 -29.92
N ALA A 101 -18.83 -14.50 -29.07
CA ALA A 101 -18.98 -13.04 -28.94
C ALA A 101 -17.69 -12.37 -28.45
N ILE A 102 -17.02 -12.95 -27.45
CA ILE A 102 -15.73 -12.43 -26.97
C ILE A 102 -14.64 -12.63 -28.04
N GLY A 103 -14.63 -13.79 -28.72
CA GLY A 103 -13.64 -14.10 -29.76
C GLY A 103 -13.73 -13.21 -30.99
N ALA A 104 -14.90 -12.63 -31.28
CA ALA A 104 -15.10 -11.67 -32.35
C ALA A 104 -14.65 -10.24 -31.99
N ALA A 105 -14.42 -9.93 -30.71
CA ALA A 105 -14.01 -8.62 -30.23
C ALA A 105 -12.49 -8.41 -30.27
N GLU A 106 -12.04 -7.17 -30.14
CA GLU A 106 -10.64 -6.87 -29.79
C GLU A 106 -10.40 -7.22 -28.32
N VAL A 107 -9.72 -8.34 -28.07
CA VAL A 107 -9.51 -8.85 -26.71
C VAL A 107 -8.23 -8.31 -26.09
N LEU A 108 -8.35 -7.59 -24.98
CA LEU A 108 -7.24 -7.14 -24.14
C LEU A 108 -7.24 -7.92 -22.82
N ALA A 109 -6.07 -8.31 -22.34
CA ALA A 109 -5.93 -9.04 -21.09
C ALA A 109 -4.98 -8.30 -20.14
N ARG A 110 -5.38 -8.08 -18.89
CA ARG A 110 -4.54 -7.36 -17.91
C ARG A 110 -3.27 -8.10 -17.55
N GLY A 111 -3.25 -9.44 -17.57
CA GLY A 111 -2.02 -10.18 -17.28
C GLY A 111 -2.07 -11.68 -17.57
N PRO A 112 -0.99 -12.42 -17.23
CA PRO A 112 -0.82 -13.83 -17.58
C PRO A 112 -1.97 -14.74 -17.12
N LYS A 113 -2.61 -14.41 -15.99
CA LYS A 113 -3.73 -15.19 -15.45
C LYS A 113 -4.99 -15.08 -16.30
N SER A 114 -5.34 -13.89 -16.77
CA SER A 114 -6.48 -13.67 -17.68
C SER A 114 -6.18 -14.22 -19.06
N VAL A 115 -4.96 -14.04 -19.57
CA VAL A 115 -4.48 -14.65 -20.83
C VAL A 115 -4.66 -16.17 -20.79
N GLY A 116 -4.18 -16.81 -19.72
CA GLY A 116 -4.32 -18.26 -19.58
C GLY A 116 -5.77 -18.73 -19.49
N ALA A 117 -6.69 -17.92 -18.95
CA ALA A 117 -8.10 -18.25 -18.91
C ALA A 117 -8.78 -18.14 -20.28
N LEU A 118 -8.48 -17.08 -21.04
CA LEU A 118 -8.99 -16.88 -22.40
C LEU A 118 -8.50 -17.96 -23.36
N ARG A 119 -7.18 -18.21 -23.38
CA ARG A 119 -6.57 -19.16 -24.33
C ARG A 119 -7.04 -20.61 -24.13
N ARG A 120 -7.39 -21.00 -22.89
CA ARG A 120 -7.99 -22.31 -22.62
C ARG A 120 -9.35 -22.51 -23.30
N ARG A 121 -10.05 -21.42 -23.62
CA ARG A 121 -11.32 -21.43 -24.35
C ARG A 121 -11.14 -21.04 -25.83
N GLY A 122 -9.92 -21.09 -26.36
CA GLY A 122 -9.63 -20.79 -27.77
C GLY A 122 -9.53 -19.30 -28.12
N ILE A 123 -9.79 -18.40 -27.17
CA ILE A 123 -9.73 -16.95 -27.39
C ILE A 123 -8.28 -16.46 -27.27
N ARG A 124 -7.78 -15.79 -28.30
CA ARG A 124 -6.47 -15.12 -28.26
C ARG A 124 -6.64 -13.64 -28.00
N GLU A 125 -5.93 -13.15 -27.00
CA GLU A 125 -5.80 -11.72 -26.76
C GLU A 125 -4.97 -11.06 -27.86
N LEU A 126 -5.34 -9.83 -28.23
CA LEU A 126 -4.52 -8.95 -29.07
C LEU A 126 -3.32 -8.44 -28.29
N TRP A 127 -3.51 -8.11 -27.00
CA TRP A 127 -2.47 -7.49 -26.19
C TRP A 127 -2.64 -7.76 -24.68
N SER A 128 -1.50 -7.82 -23.97
CA SER A 128 -1.42 -7.91 -22.52
C SER A 128 -0.13 -7.26 -22.00
N PRO A 129 -0.16 -6.48 -20.90
CA PRO A 129 1.03 -5.84 -20.35
C PRO A 129 1.85 -6.81 -19.49
N GLY A 130 3.16 -6.54 -19.39
CA GLY A 130 4.06 -7.29 -18.50
C GLY A 130 3.95 -6.92 -17.01
N SER A 131 3.40 -5.75 -16.69
CA SER A 131 3.26 -5.22 -15.32
C SER A 131 2.08 -5.79 -14.54
N GLU A 132 1.10 -6.35 -15.26
CA GLU A 132 -0.22 -6.69 -14.75
C GLU A 132 -1.06 -5.48 -14.24
N CYS A 133 -0.66 -4.24 -14.54
CA CYS A 133 -1.36 -3.02 -14.13
C CYS A 133 -2.46 -2.62 -15.12
N PHE A 134 -3.55 -2.03 -14.64
CA PHE A 134 -4.65 -1.60 -15.51
C PHE A 134 -4.32 -0.26 -16.20
N GLU A 135 -3.49 0.56 -15.57
CA GLU A 135 -2.96 1.81 -16.13
C GLU A 135 -2.32 1.59 -17.50
N ASP A 136 -1.68 0.44 -17.71
CA ASP A 136 -1.08 0.08 -18.98
C ASP A 136 -2.14 -0.29 -20.04
N VAL A 137 -3.26 -0.89 -19.62
CA VAL A 137 -4.42 -1.13 -20.51
C VAL A 137 -5.00 0.21 -20.96
N LEU A 138 -5.18 1.15 -20.04
CA LEU A 138 -5.62 2.51 -20.38
C LEU A 138 -4.60 3.19 -21.30
N ALA A 139 -3.31 3.07 -21.01
CA ALA A 139 -2.24 3.63 -21.83
C ALA A 139 -2.22 3.05 -23.25
N HIS A 140 -2.48 1.75 -23.41
CA HIS A 140 -2.60 1.09 -24.71
C HIS A 140 -3.79 1.59 -25.54
N LEU A 141 -4.86 2.01 -24.86
CA LEU A 141 -6.06 2.59 -25.48
C LEU A 141 -5.94 4.11 -25.68
N ARG A 142 -4.95 4.79 -25.08
CA ARG A 142 -4.76 6.23 -25.25
C ARG A 142 -4.53 6.59 -26.72
N GLY A 143 -5.16 7.68 -27.16
CA GLY A 143 -5.04 8.20 -28.52
C GLY A 143 -5.90 7.49 -29.56
N ARG A 144 -6.65 6.45 -29.17
CA ARG A 144 -7.65 5.82 -30.05
C ARG A 144 -8.98 6.58 -29.98
N ASP A 145 -9.74 6.55 -31.07
CA ASP A 145 -11.13 7.03 -31.07
C ASP A 145 -12.05 5.94 -30.50
N LEU A 146 -12.49 6.15 -29.26
CA LEU A 146 -13.39 5.23 -28.56
C LEU A 146 -14.86 5.68 -28.63
N ARG A 147 -15.16 6.75 -29.38
CA ARG A 147 -16.52 7.31 -29.41
C ARG A 147 -17.53 6.31 -29.94
N GLY A 148 -18.53 6.00 -29.12
CA GLY A 148 -19.59 5.05 -29.45
C GLY A 148 -19.17 3.58 -29.44
N ARG A 149 -17.88 3.27 -29.24
CA ARG A 149 -17.39 1.88 -29.14
C ARG A 149 -17.96 1.23 -27.90
N ARG A 150 -18.44 -0.01 -28.06
CA ARG A 150 -18.90 -0.83 -26.95
C ARG A 150 -17.74 -1.60 -26.36
N ILE A 151 -17.42 -1.27 -25.11
CA ILE A 151 -16.34 -1.91 -24.36
C ILE A 151 -16.94 -2.70 -23.22
N VAL A 152 -16.62 -3.99 -23.15
CA VAL A 152 -17.00 -4.81 -22.01
C VAL A 152 -15.78 -5.09 -21.15
N VAL A 153 -15.87 -4.79 -19.87
CA VAL A 153 -14.79 -5.02 -18.90
C VAL A 153 -15.24 -6.10 -17.92
N GLN A 154 -14.55 -7.24 -17.92
CA GLN A 154 -14.75 -8.26 -16.90
C GLN A 154 -14.06 -7.82 -15.60
N GLU A 155 -14.81 -7.64 -14.52
CA GLU A 155 -14.34 -7.12 -13.24
C GLU A 155 -14.24 -8.20 -12.14
N HIS A 156 -13.37 -7.96 -11.17
CA HIS A 156 -13.17 -8.75 -9.96
C HIS A 156 -13.62 -7.94 -8.75
N GLY A 157 -14.91 -8.07 -8.38
CA GLY A 157 -15.49 -7.80 -7.07
C GLY A 157 -15.29 -6.44 -6.38
N GLN A 158 -14.45 -5.54 -6.89
CA GLN A 158 -14.39 -4.17 -6.45
C GLN A 158 -13.92 -3.20 -7.54
N SER A 159 -14.59 -2.05 -7.48
CA SER A 159 -14.87 -1.10 -8.53
C SER A 159 -13.67 -0.73 -9.42
N LEU A 160 -13.69 -1.23 -10.67
CA LEU A 160 -13.10 -0.54 -11.81
C LEU A 160 -13.93 0.70 -12.19
N SER A 161 -14.70 1.29 -11.27
CA SER A 161 -15.46 2.53 -11.52
C SER A 161 -14.56 3.59 -12.13
N MET A 162 -13.31 3.73 -11.67
CA MET A 162 -12.35 4.70 -12.24
C MET A 162 -11.97 4.40 -13.69
N VAL A 163 -11.82 3.13 -14.05
CA VAL A 163 -11.47 2.69 -15.40
C VAL A 163 -12.65 2.81 -16.35
N ALA A 164 -13.80 2.28 -15.94
CA ALA A 164 -15.03 2.37 -16.72
C ALA A 164 -15.38 3.84 -16.94
N HIS A 165 -15.23 4.67 -15.90
CA HIS A 165 -15.39 6.11 -15.99
C HIS A 165 -14.36 6.77 -16.92
N ALA A 166 -13.09 6.38 -16.85
CA ALA A 166 -12.06 6.93 -17.74
C ALA A 166 -12.34 6.62 -19.23
N LEU A 167 -12.79 5.41 -19.54
CA LEU A 167 -13.18 4.99 -20.89
C LEU A 167 -14.48 5.68 -21.35
N GLN A 168 -15.48 5.79 -20.46
CA GLN A 168 -16.71 6.55 -20.72
C GLN A 168 -16.42 8.02 -21.01
N ARG A 169 -15.48 8.64 -20.28
CA ARG A 169 -15.02 10.02 -20.54
C ARG A 169 -14.38 10.20 -21.91
N GLN A 170 -13.91 9.13 -22.53
CA GLN A 170 -13.41 9.13 -23.91
C GLN A 170 -14.51 8.86 -24.96
N GLY A 171 -15.78 8.74 -24.51
CA GLY A 171 -16.95 8.56 -25.37
C GLY A 171 -17.35 7.10 -25.61
N ALA A 172 -16.73 6.14 -24.92
CA ALA A 172 -17.09 4.73 -25.04
C ALA A 172 -18.39 4.38 -24.30
N ARG A 173 -19.13 3.39 -24.82
CA ARG A 173 -20.22 2.72 -24.13
C ARG A 173 -19.62 1.55 -23.33
N VAL A 174 -19.37 1.77 -22.05
CA VAL A 174 -18.70 0.76 -21.20
C VAL A 174 -19.72 -0.01 -20.38
N GLU A 175 -19.68 -1.34 -20.49
CA GLU A 175 -20.41 -2.28 -19.63
C GLU A 175 -19.41 -3.05 -18.76
N VAL A 176 -19.72 -3.16 -17.48
CA VAL A 176 -18.89 -3.87 -16.51
C VAL A 176 -19.59 -5.17 -16.13
N VAL A 177 -18.90 -6.30 -16.28
CA VAL A 177 -19.38 -7.62 -15.88
C VAL A 177 -18.65 -8.03 -14.61
N THR A 178 -19.35 -7.91 -13.48
CA THR A 178 -18.84 -8.30 -12.16
C THR A 178 -19.16 -9.77 -11.92
N VAL A 179 -18.14 -10.62 -11.92
CA VAL A 179 -18.34 -12.09 -11.83
C VAL A 179 -18.71 -12.54 -10.43
N TYR A 180 -18.23 -11.85 -9.41
CA TYR A 180 -18.60 -12.09 -8.03
C TYR A 180 -18.46 -10.76 -7.29
N ARG A 181 -19.24 -10.53 -6.24
CA ARG A 181 -19.18 -9.30 -5.44
C ARG A 181 -18.33 -9.55 -4.21
N VAL A 182 -17.38 -8.65 -3.94
CA VAL A 182 -16.80 -8.58 -2.60
C VAL A 182 -17.90 -8.02 -1.69
N GLN A 183 -18.55 -8.91 -0.94
CA GLN A 183 -19.55 -8.50 0.04
C GLN A 183 -18.85 -7.81 1.21
N SER A 184 -19.42 -6.71 1.67
CA SER A 184 -19.06 -6.09 2.95
C SER A 184 -19.25 -7.09 4.09
N ALA A 185 -18.61 -6.85 5.24
CA ALA A 185 -18.91 -7.64 6.43
C ALA A 185 -20.41 -7.57 6.78
N GLU A 186 -20.97 -8.67 7.28
CA GLU A 186 -22.39 -8.78 7.63
C GLU A 186 -22.81 -7.77 8.71
N ASP A 187 -21.90 -7.54 9.66
CA ASP A 187 -22.05 -6.54 10.71
C ASP A 187 -21.13 -5.34 10.43
N PRO A 188 -21.69 -4.14 10.16
CA PRO A 188 -20.89 -2.93 9.94
C PRO A 188 -20.38 -2.30 11.26
N GLU A 189 -20.92 -2.69 12.41
CA GLU A 189 -20.62 -2.05 13.70
C GLU A 189 -19.13 -2.08 14.08
N PRO A 190 -18.38 -3.18 13.88
CA PRO A 190 -16.94 -3.19 14.12
C PRO A 190 -16.20 -2.17 13.25
N MET A 191 -16.65 -1.94 12.01
CA MET A 191 -16.04 -0.97 11.11
C MET A 191 -16.36 0.47 11.53
N PHE A 192 -17.59 0.75 11.99
CA PHE A 192 -17.92 2.06 12.55
C PHE A 192 -17.10 2.36 13.81
N ARG A 193 -16.94 1.37 14.71
CA ARG A 193 -16.04 1.51 15.85
C ARG A 193 -14.58 1.73 15.43
N MET A 194 -14.11 1.03 14.40
CA MET A 194 -12.76 1.24 13.85
C MET A 194 -12.59 2.68 13.34
N VAL A 195 -13.59 3.22 12.63
CA VAL A 195 -13.60 4.61 12.18
C VAL A 195 -13.49 5.57 13.35
N ASP A 196 -14.26 5.33 14.43
CA ASP A 196 -14.21 6.18 15.62
C ASP A 196 -12.82 6.15 16.26
N LEU A 197 -12.26 4.96 16.47
CA LEU A 197 -10.92 4.80 17.04
C LEU A 197 -9.82 5.47 16.20
N ILE A 198 -9.94 5.47 14.87
CA ILE A 198 -8.99 6.18 14.00
C ILE A 198 -9.17 7.69 14.14
N ALA A 199 -10.40 8.17 14.00
CA ALA A 199 -10.71 9.61 14.05
C ALA A 199 -10.34 10.24 15.41
N ASP A 200 -10.48 9.47 16.49
CA ASP A 200 -10.12 9.86 17.85
C ASP A 200 -8.63 9.61 18.20
N ARG A 201 -7.82 9.14 17.23
CA ARG A 201 -6.37 8.86 17.38
C ARG A 201 -6.06 7.85 18.49
N GLU A 202 -6.97 6.89 18.65
CA GLU A 202 -6.87 5.83 19.64
C GLU A 202 -6.11 4.60 19.14
N LEU A 203 -5.81 4.54 17.84
CA LEU A 203 -4.97 3.52 17.21
C LEU A 203 -3.64 4.13 16.77
N ASP A 204 -2.57 3.36 16.87
CA ASP A 204 -1.27 3.78 16.34
C ASP A 204 -1.10 3.35 14.88
N ALA A 205 -1.78 2.28 14.44
CA ALA A 205 -1.77 1.82 13.07
C ALA A 205 -3.05 1.08 12.67
N VAL A 206 -3.34 1.04 11.38
CA VAL A 206 -4.37 0.20 10.78
C VAL A 206 -3.77 -0.54 9.59
N THR A 207 -4.06 -1.84 9.50
CA THR A 207 -3.51 -2.72 8.47
C THR A 207 -4.53 -3.02 7.38
N PHE A 208 -4.08 -3.00 6.12
CA PHE A 208 -4.89 -3.24 4.93
C PHE A 208 -4.24 -4.28 4.03
N THR A 209 -4.93 -5.40 3.82
CA THR A 209 -4.44 -6.51 2.99
C THR A 209 -5.00 -6.47 1.56
N SER A 210 -5.85 -5.49 1.24
CA SER A 210 -6.45 -5.33 -0.08
C SER A 210 -6.98 -3.91 -0.27
N ALA A 211 -6.97 -3.38 -1.50
CA ALA A 211 -7.63 -2.11 -1.84
C ALA A 211 -9.11 -2.06 -1.39
N PRO A 212 -9.86 -3.18 -1.44
CA PRO A 212 -11.20 -3.23 -0.87
C PRO A 212 -11.37 -2.87 0.59
N ALA A 213 -10.39 -3.23 1.41
CA ALA A 213 -10.42 -2.85 2.80
C ALA A 213 -10.32 -1.33 2.99
N VAL A 214 -9.58 -0.65 2.11
CA VAL A 214 -9.44 0.81 2.12
C VAL A 214 -10.77 1.47 1.74
N ALA A 215 -11.38 1.02 0.65
CA ALA A 215 -12.66 1.59 0.21
C ALA A 215 -13.77 1.38 1.25
N ALA A 216 -13.86 0.18 1.85
CA ALA A 216 -14.84 -0.12 2.89
C ALA A 216 -14.68 0.80 4.11
N LEU A 217 -13.44 1.05 4.55
CA LEU A 217 -13.18 1.99 5.64
C LEU A 217 -13.61 3.42 5.27
N MET A 218 -13.25 3.90 4.07
CA MET A 218 -13.56 5.27 3.64
C MET A 218 -15.05 5.49 3.35
N GLU A 219 -15.76 4.44 2.95
CA GLU A 219 -17.22 4.40 2.83
C GLU A 219 -17.85 4.48 4.22
N ALA A 220 -17.45 3.61 5.16
CA ALA A 220 -17.92 3.64 6.54
C ALA A 220 -17.68 5.01 7.20
N ALA A 221 -16.51 5.61 6.99
CA ALA A 221 -16.19 6.95 7.49
C ALA A 221 -17.06 8.05 6.84
N GLY A 222 -17.50 7.84 5.59
CA GLY A 222 -18.48 8.72 4.96
C GLY A 222 -19.86 8.59 5.56
N VAL A 223 -20.31 7.36 5.84
CA VAL A 223 -21.61 7.07 6.45
C VAL A 223 -21.70 7.65 7.86
N THR A 224 -20.63 7.57 8.64
CA THR A 224 -20.57 8.16 9.99
C THR A 224 -20.28 9.66 9.99
N GLY A 225 -20.00 10.26 8.83
CA GLY A 225 -19.64 11.68 8.72
C GLY A 225 -18.26 12.03 9.28
N ARG A 226 -17.40 11.04 9.57
CA ARG A 226 -16.06 11.23 10.18
C ARG A 226 -14.90 11.12 9.19
N ARG A 227 -15.17 11.23 7.88
CA ARG A 227 -14.18 10.98 6.83
C ARG A 227 -12.97 11.92 6.93
N ASP A 228 -13.21 13.21 7.15
CA ASP A 228 -12.14 14.20 7.18
C ASP A 228 -11.24 13.99 8.42
N GLU A 229 -11.83 13.60 9.55
CA GLU A 229 -11.10 13.24 10.77
C GLU A 229 -10.25 11.98 10.57
N VAL A 230 -10.78 10.95 9.89
CA VAL A 230 -10.02 9.74 9.53
C VAL A 230 -8.83 10.10 8.64
N ILE A 231 -9.03 10.93 7.61
CA ILE A 231 -7.95 11.37 6.72
C ILE A 231 -6.88 12.13 7.51
N ALA A 232 -7.29 13.09 8.34
CA ALA A 232 -6.37 13.89 9.15
C ALA A 232 -5.58 13.03 10.14
N ALA A 233 -6.24 12.07 10.79
CA ALA A 233 -5.58 11.13 11.69
C ALA A 233 -4.55 10.26 10.94
N CYS A 234 -4.89 9.71 9.77
CA CYS A 234 -3.96 8.91 8.98
C CYS A 234 -2.81 9.70 8.35
N GLN A 235 -2.96 11.02 8.20
CA GLN A 235 -1.89 11.90 7.71
C GLN A 235 -0.82 12.20 8.76
N ALA A 236 -1.15 12.13 10.05
CA ALA A 236 -0.27 12.57 11.12
C ALA A 236 0.03 11.48 12.16
N ASP A 237 -1.00 10.83 12.68
CA ASP A 237 -0.94 10.09 13.95
C ASP A 237 -1.06 8.58 13.75
N VAL A 238 -1.93 8.14 12.84
CA VAL A 238 -2.30 6.73 12.65
C VAL A 238 -1.66 6.19 11.38
N ILE A 239 -0.80 5.19 11.50
CA ILE A 239 -0.13 4.60 10.33
C ILE A 239 -1.11 3.75 9.51
N ALA A 240 -1.33 4.11 8.25
CA ALA A 240 -1.95 3.22 7.26
C ALA A 240 -0.90 2.23 6.71
N ALA A 241 -0.93 0.98 7.17
CA ALA A 241 -0.01 -0.07 6.74
C ALA A 241 -0.64 -0.98 5.68
N CYS A 242 -0.15 -0.86 4.45
CA CYS A 242 -0.65 -1.61 3.31
C CYS A 242 0.24 -2.83 3.03
N VAL A 243 -0.36 -3.98 2.71
CA VAL A 243 0.41 -5.20 2.42
C VAL A 243 1.24 -5.06 1.13
N GLY A 244 0.88 -4.15 0.22
CA GLY A 244 1.60 -3.93 -1.03
C GLY A 244 1.08 -2.73 -1.83
N PRO A 245 1.72 -2.42 -2.97
CA PRO A 245 1.53 -1.16 -3.70
C PRO A 245 0.11 -0.97 -4.24
N VAL A 246 -0.57 -2.04 -4.66
CA VAL A 246 -1.96 -1.96 -5.14
C VAL A 246 -2.92 -1.49 -4.04
N THR A 247 -2.71 -1.95 -2.80
CA THR A 247 -3.51 -1.49 -1.66
C THR A 247 -3.17 -0.05 -1.29
N ALA A 248 -1.88 0.31 -1.33
CA ALA A 248 -1.43 1.68 -1.06
C ALA A 248 -2.01 2.71 -2.05
N ALA A 249 -2.06 2.37 -3.34
CA ALA A 249 -2.62 3.23 -4.37
C ALA A 249 -4.09 3.62 -4.11
N ALA A 250 -4.85 2.79 -3.38
CA ALA A 250 -6.24 3.10 -3.02
C ALA A 250 -6.38 4.32 -2.09
N PHE A 251 -5.31 4.71 -1.39
CA PHE A 251 -5.28 5.90 -0.54
C PHE A 251 -4.92 7.19 -1.28
N GLU A 252 -4.38 7.11 -2.51
CA GLU A 252 -3.87 8.28 -3.24
C GLU A 252 -4.95 9.35 -3.46
N MET A 253 -6.18 8.94 -3.78
CA MET A 253 -7.30 9.88 -4.00
C MET A 253 -7.69 10.67 -2.75
N TRP A 254 -7.32 10.17 -1.56
CA TRP A 254 -7.62 10.79 -0.27
C TRP A 254 -6.41 11.55 0.31
N GLY A 255 -5.26 11.53 -0.37
CA GLY A 255 -4.04 12.15 0.13
C GLY A 255 -3.54 11.53 1.43
N VAL A 256 -3.87 10.25 1.69
CA VAL A 256 -3.44 9.54 2.90
C VAL A 256 -2.08 8.85 2.61
N PRO A 257 -1.02 9.18 3.35
CA PRO A 257 0.25 8.47 3.24
C PRO A 257 0.08 7.05 3.80
N SER A 258 0.68 6.07 3.11
CA SER A 258 0.71 4.68 3.59
C SER A 258 2.10 4.09 3.45
N ILE A 259 2.41 3.12 4.31
CA ILE A 259 3.65 2.36 4.27
C ILE A 259 3.41 1.00 3.62
N THR A 260 4.40 0.48 2.90
CA THR A 260 4.35 -0.87 2.32
C THR A 260 5.67 -1.61 2.54
N PRO A 261 5.65 -2.92 2.81
CA PRO A 261 6.87 -3.71 2.89
C PRO A 261 7.45 -3.97 1.49
N GLU A 262 8.76 -4.20 1.40
CA GLU A 262 9.41 -4.58 0.13
C GLU A 262 8.79 -5.82 -0.53
N ARG A 263 8.33 -6.77 0.30
CA ARG A 263 7.65 -7.99 -0.15
C ARG A 263 6.21 -7.94 0.28
N SER A 264 5.30 -8.10 -0.68
CA SER A 264 3.85 -8.08 -0.41
C SER A 264 3.35 -9.31 0.34
N ARG A 265 3.72 -9.43 1.63
CA ARG A 265 3.42 -10.54 2.52
C ARG A 265 3.07 -10.03 3.91
N LEU A 266 2.16 -10.73 4.58
CA LEU A 266 1.68 -10.42 5.93
C LEU A 266 2.84 -10.26 6.93
N ALA A 267 3.73 -11.25 7.01
CA ALA A 267 4.86 -11.21 7.94
C ALA A 267 5.83 -10.03 7.68
N ALA A 268 5.98 -9.61 6.41
CA ALA A 268 6.84 -8.48 6.07
C ALA A 268 6.19 -7.15 6.46
N MET A 269 4.87 -7.00 6.28
CA MET A 269 4.11 -5.83 6.75
C MET A 269 4.18 -5.69 8.27
N ILE A 270 4.06 -6.79 9.01
CA ILE A 270 4.15 -6.78 10.48
C ILE A 270 5.58 -6.43 10.93
N LYS A 271 6.61 -6.95 10.26
CA LYS A 271 8.00 -6.58 10.54
C LYS A 271 8.27 -5.08 10.29
N LEU A 272 7.65 -4.52 9.27
CA LEU A 272 7.73 -3.08 9.02
C LEU A 272 7.11 -2.29 10.19
N LEU A 273 5.95 -2.70 10.70
CA LEU A 273 5.33 -2.08 11.87
C LEU A 273 6.20 -2.17 13.13
N GLU A 274 6.94 -3.27 13.35
CA GLU A 274 7.91 -3.39 14.46
C GLU A 274 8.99 -2.30 14.45
N THR A 275 9.24 -1.71 13.29
CA THR A 275 10.27 -0.66 13.14
C THR A 275 9.62 0.72 13.18
N GLU A 276 8.54 0.91 12.41
CA GLU A 276 7.90 2.21 12.22
C GLU A 276 7.22 2.74 13.47
N LEU A 277 6.47 1.88 14.19
CA LEU A 277 5.71 2.31 15.36
C LEU A 277 6.62 2.79 16.52
N PRO A 278 7.61 2.00 16.96
CA PRO A 278 8.63 2.47 17.91
C PRO A 278 9.36 3.72 17.47
N SER A 279 9.78 3.79 16.21
CA SER A 279 10.51 4.94 15.69
C SER A 279 9.69 6.23 15.75
N ARG A 280 8.38 6.18 15.49
CA ARG A 280 7.53 7.38 15.54
C ARG A 280 7.23 7.82 16.97
N LYS A 281 6.98 6.89 17.89
CA LYS A 281 6.61 7.23 19.28
C LYS A 281 7.81 7.67 20.12
N ASN A 282 8.91 6.91 20.02
CA ASN A 282 10.09 7.11 20.86
C ASN A 282 11.21 7.89 20.16
N GLY A 283 11.05 8.16 18.86
CA GLY A 283 12.17 8.56 18.02
C GLY A 283 13.04 7.35 17.65
N LEU A 284 13.98 7.58 16.74
CA LEU A 284 14.99 6.61 16.36
C LEU A 284 16.20 6.74 17.29
N SER A 285 16.53 5.67 18.03
CA SER A 285 17.74 5.58 18.84
C SER A 285 18.81 4.76 18.12
N LEU A 286 20.03 5.29 18.00
CA LEU A 286 21.18 4.65 17.35
C LEU A 286 22.42 4.75 18.23
N GLU A 287 23.10 3.62 18.42
CA GLU A 287 24.45 3.61 18.97
C GLU A 287 25.46 3.94 17.87
N VAL A 288 26.12 5.09 17.98
CA VAL A 288 27.08 5.61 17.01
C VAL A 288 28.39 6.01 17.67
N ALA A 289 29.47 5.33 17.30
CA ALA A 289 30.74 5.36 18.00
C ALA A 289 30.55 5.02 19.49
N ASP A 290 30.72 6.00 20.38
CA ASP A 290 30.57 5.83 21.83
C ASP A 290 29.40 6.67 22.37
N HIS A 291 28.42 7.01 21.51
CA HIS A 291 27.29 7.87 21.82
C HIS A 291 25.96 7.21 21.47
N THR A 292 24.93 7.48 22.27
CA THR A 292 23.54 7.17 21.93
C THR A 292 22.92 8.41 21.27
N LEU A 293 22.60 8.29 19.99
CA LEU A 293 21.89 9.32 19.22
C LEU A 293 20.39 9.02 19.22
N LEU A 294 19.56 9.91 19.75
CA LEU A 294 18.10 9.83 19.65
C LEU A 294 17.57 10.92 18.73
N MET A 295 16.74 10.54 17.77
CA MET A 295 16.14 11.45 16.79
C MET A 295 14.63 11.37 16.82
N HIS A 296 13.94 12.48 17.03
CA HIS A 296 12.49 12.54 17.03
C HIS A 296 12.02 13.75 16.21
N GLY A 297 11.70 13.52 14.93
CA GLY A 297 11.54 14.61 13.97
C GLY A 297 12.84 15.41 13.84
N ASP A 298 12.77 16.73 14.06
CA ASP A 298 13.94 17.62 14.03
C ASP A 298 14.69 17.68 15.37
N LEU A 299 14.14 17.08 16.44
CA LEU A 299 14.82 16.98 17.74
C LEU A 299 15.92 15.93 17.66
N VAL A 300 17.13 16.32 18.01
CA VAL A 300 18.29 15.43 18.10
C VAL A 300 18.87 15.49 19.50
N LEU A 301 18.98 14.34 20.16
CA LEU A 301 19.67 14.19 21.44
C LEU A 301 20.93 13.34 21.24
N VAL A 302 22.02 13.74 21.90
CA VAL A 302 23.26 12.96 22.02
C VAL A 302 23.45 12.67 23.51
N ASP A 303 23.47 11.39 23.88
CA ASP A 303 23.56 10.94 25.27
C ASP A 303 22.50 11.59 26.19
N GLY A 304 21.30 11.81 25.63
CA GLY A 304 20.18 12.47 26.32
C GLY A 304 20.25 14.00 26.37
N VAL A 305 21.28 14.62 25.81
CA VAL A 305 21.42 16.09 25.74
C VAL A 305 21.00 16.59 24.37
N GLU A 306 20.12 17.58 24.33
CA GLU A 306 19.65 18.18 23.08
C GLU A 306 20.77 18.90 22.33
N VAL A 307 20.88 18.60 21.04
CA VAL A 307 21.83 19.20 20.10
C VAL A 307 21.07 19.88 18.99
N HIS A 308 21.20 21.21 18.92
CA HIS A 308 20.60 21.99 17.85
C HIS A 308 21.41 21.88 16.55
N LEU A 309 20.77 21.36 15.50
CA LEU A 309 21.35 21.31 14.16
C LEU A 309 20.69 22.35 13.25
N SER A 310 21.51 23.02 12.44
CA SER A 310 20.99 23.84 11.33
C SER A 310 20.46 22.94 10.20
N PRO A 311 19.63 23.46 9.27
CA PRO A 311 18.94 22.65 8.26
C PRO A 311 19.86 21.76 7.41
N ALA A 312 21.04 22.24 7.02
CA ALA A 312 21.97 21.47 6.19
C ALA A 312 22.62 20.27 6.94
N PRO A 313 23.21 20.44 8.15
CA PRO A 313 23.64 19.31 8.98
C PRO A 313 22.52 18.32 9.31
N LEU A 314 21.31 18.80 9.60
CA LEU A 314 20.17 17.93 9.90
C LEU A 314 19.76 17.08 8.67
N ALA A 315 19.72 17.69 7.48
CA ALA A 315 19.45 16.97 6.24
C ALA A 315 20.50 15.88 5.94
N VAL A 316 21.79 16.17 6.19
CA VAL A 316 22.86 15.17 6.09
C VAL A 316 22.64 14.04 7.10
N LEU A 317 22.26 14.36 8.34
CA LEU A 317 21.97 13.36 9.36
C LEU A 317 20.81 12.45 8.93
N HIS A 318 19.69 13.02 8.49
CA HIS A 318 18.54 12.27 7.97
C HIS A 318 18.95 11.32 6.85
N ALA A 319 19.74 11.80 5.87
CA ALA A 319 20.20 10.96 4.77
C ALA A 319 21.07 9.78 5.22
N LEU A 320 21.94 9.96 6.22
CA LEU A 320 22.79 8.90 6.74
C LEU A 320 22.04 7.89 7.62
N VAL A 321 20.94 8.32 8.23
CA VAL A 321 20.11 7.54 9.15
C VAL A 321 19.16 6.58 8.44
N VAL A 322 18.79 6.86 7.18
CA VAL A 322 17.94 5.96 6.38
C VAL A 322 18.50 4.53 6.30
N ASN A 323 19.83 4.39 6.22
CA ASN A 323 20.51 3.10 6.27
C ASN A 323 21.81 3.21 7.08
N PRO A 324 21.73 3.13 8.42
CA PRO A 324 22.86 3.39 9.30
C PRO A 324 24.04 2.46 8.98
N GLY A 325 25.24 3.04 8.83
CA GLY A 325 26.45 2.30 8.46
C GLY A 325 26.66 2.09 6.96
N HIS A 326 25.65 2.32 6.12
CA HIS A 326 25.83 2.37 4.67
C HIS A 326 26.56 3.64 4.24
N VAL A 327 27.32 3.55 3.15
CA VAL A 327 28.06 4.70 2.60
C VAL A 327 27.13 5.47 1.67
N VAL A 328 26.77 6.69 2.06
CA VAL A 328 26.02 7.63 1.23
C VAL A 328 27.00 8.50 0.45
N SER A 329 26.79 8.61 -0.86
CA SER A 329 27.68 9.36 -1.75
C SER A 329 27.54 10.87 -1.57
N ARG A 330 28.56 11.64 -2.00
CA ARG A 330 28.50 13.12 -1.97
C ARG A 330 27.35 13.66 -2.82
N SER A 331 27.08 13.04 -3.97
CA SER A 331 26.00 13.42 -4.86
C SER A 331 24.62 13.21 -4.23
N GLU A 332 24.42 12.10 -3.52
CA GLU A 332 23.16 11.83 -2.80
C GLU A 332 22.97 12.82 -1.64
N LEU A 333 24.03 13.09 -0.87
CA LEU A 333 23.96 14.08 0.21
C LEU A 333 23.70 15.48 -0.33
N LEU A 334 24.30 15.85 -1.46
CA LEU A 334 24.07 17.14 -2.10
C LEU A 334 22.60 17.29 -2.53
N ALA A 335 22.00 16.23 -3.08
CA ALA A 335 20.59 16.21 -3.47
C ALA A 335 19.63 16.32 -2.28
N ALA A 336 20.07 15.91 -1.08
CA ALA A 336 19.29 16.02 0.15
C ALA A 336 19.37 17.40 0.83
N LEU A 337 20.31 18.28 0.45
CA LEU A 337 20.47 19.58 1.11
C LEU A 337 19.31 20.54 0.80
N PRO A 338 18.89 21.39 1.76
CA PRO A 338 17.82 22.36 1.54
C PRO A 338 18.14 23.39 0.44
N SER A 339 17.10 23.83 -0.28
CA SER A 339 17.17 24.92 -1.26
C SER A 339 17.76 26.19 -0.65
N GLY A 340 18.76 26.78 -1.31
CA GLY A 340 19.51 27.95 -0.80
C GLY A 340 20.87 27.60 -0.18
N THR A 341 21.15 26.31 0.03
CA THR A 341 22.50 25.84 0.32
C THR A 341 23.33 25.84 -0.96
N ALA A 342 24.61 26.23 -0.91
CA ALA A 342 25.47 26.24 -2.09
C ALA A 342 25.49 24.85 -2.76
N GLY A 343 25.14 24.75 -4.04
CA GLY A 343 25.01 23.47 -4.78
C GLY A 343 26.34 22.80 -5.16
N SER A 344 27.33 22.81 -4.26
CA SER A 344 28.67 22.28 -4.50
C SER A 344 29.03 21.18 -3.51
N GLU A 345 29.99 20.31 -3.88
CA GLU A 345 30.53 19.31 -2.95
C GLU A 345 31.08 19.95 -1.66
N HIS A 346 31.62 21.18 -1.75
CA HIS A 346 32.07 21.93 -0.60
C HIS A 346 30.96 22.17 0.43
N ALA A 347 29.71 22.33 -0.01
CA ALA A 347 28.59 22.51 0.92
C ALA A 347 28.27 21.24 1.70
N VAL A 348 28.39 20.06 1.07
CA VAL A 348 28.28 18.76 1.76
C VAL A 348 29.40 18.63 2.78
N GLU A 349 30.64 18.97 2.41
CA GLU A 349 31.77 18.94 3.34
C GLU A 349 31.57 19.85 4.54
N MET A 350 31.08 21.08 4.33
CA MET A 350 30.78 22.02 5.40
C MET A 350 29.60 21.57 6.27
N ALA A 351 28.57 20.96 5.69
CA ALA A 351 27.46 20.37 6.44
C ALA A 351 27.92 19.21 7.31
N VAL A 352 28.74 18.30 6.78
CA VAL A 352 29.35 17.19 7.53
C VAL A 352 30.29 17.70 8.62
N ALA A 353 31.10 18.73 8.35
CA ALA A 353 31.99 19.31 9.34
C ALA A 353 31.21 19.89 10.53
N ARG A 354 30.12 20.63 10.25
CA ARG A 354 29.23 21.15 11.29
C ARG A 354 28.50 20.03 12.05
N LEU A 355 28.06 18.98 11.35
CA LEU A 355 27.43 17.82 11.96
C LEU A 355 28.39 17.12 12.94
N ARG A 356 29.64 16.91 12.55
CA ARG A 356 30.69 16.35 13.43
C ARG A 356 31.02 17.24 14.62
N ALA A 357 30.99 18.56 14.42
CA ALA A 357 31.21 19.50 15.52
C ALA A 357 30.08 19.42 16.56
N ALA A 358 28.86 19.14 16.11
CA ALA A 358 27.68 19.04 16.97
C ALA A 358 27.54 17.67 17.66
N LEU A 359 27.79 16.57 16.93
CA LEU A 359 27.54 15.20 17.44
C LEU A 359 28.81 14.48 17.93
N GLY A 360 29.99 14.99 17.60
CA GLY A 360 31.27 14.31 17.85
C GLY A 360 31.94 13.85 16.56
N THR A 361 33.27 13.99 16.51
CA THR A 361 34.06 13.81 15.28
C THR A 361 34.06 12.37 14.75
N ARG A 362 33.80 11.38 15.63
CA ARG A 362 33.77 9.95 15.29
C ARG A 362 32.40 9.45 14.81
N VAL A 363 31.32 10.20 15.06
CA VAL A 363 29.94 9.78 14.73
C VAL A 363 29.74 9.61 13.23
N VAL A 364 30.33 10.49 12.42
CA VAL A 364 30.29 10.42 10.96
C VAL A 364 31.67 10.06 10.43
N GLN A 365 31.79 8.92 9.74
CA GLN A 365 33.01 8.45 9.11
C GLN A 365 33.08 8.89 7.65
N THR A 366 34.27 9.30 7.20
CA THR A 366 34.53 9.51 5.77
C THR A 366 35.05 8.23 5.16
N VAL A 367 34.40 7.77 4.09
CA VAL A 367 34.89 6.68 3.26
C VAL A 367 35.54 7.29 2.02
N VAL A 368 36.87 7.20 1.98
CA VAL A 368 37.71 7.85 0.97
C VAL A 368 37.18 7.55 -0.45
N LYS A 369 37.00 8.61 -1.25
CA LYS A 369 36.46 8.60 -2.62
C LYS A 369 35.03 8.06 -2.79
N ARG A 370 34.35 7.64 -1.72
CA ARG A 370 32.99 7.09 -1.80
C ARG A 370 31.93 8.01 -1.18
N GLY A 371 32.20 8.56 0.00
CA GLY A 371 31.23 9.41 0.69
C GLY A 371 31.35 9.34 2.20
N TYR A 372 30.21 9.29 2.89
CA TYR A 372 30.12 9.33 4.35
C TYR A 372 29.16 8.26 4.88
N ARG A 373 29.35 7.84 6.14
CA ARG A 373 28.47 6.90 6.84
C ARG A 373 28.42 7.20 8.34
N LEU A 374 27.38 6.74 9.02
CA LEU A 374 27.38 6.71 10.49
C LEU A 374 28.30 5.59 11.01
N ALA A 375 28.94 5.85 12.14
CA ALA A 375 29.79 4.92 12.85
C ALA A 375 28.99 3.95 13.73
N VAL A 376 27.99 3.26 13.17
CA VAL A 376 27.25 2.24 13.92
C VAL A 376 28.12 1.00 14.14
N GLY A 377 27.98 0.36 15.30
CA GLY A 377 28.62 -0.92 15.59
C GLY A 377 28.19 -1.98 14.58
N SER A 378 29.16 -2.68 13.99
CA SER A 378 28.94 -3.78 13.05
C SER A 378 28.53 -5.07 13.73
#